data_AF-A0A953J1S6-F1
#
_entry.id   AF-A0A953J1S6-F1
#
_cell.length_a   1.000
_cell.length_b   1.000
_cell.length_c   1.000
_cell.angle_alpha   90.00
_cell.angle_beta   90.00
_cell.angle_gamma   90.00
#
_symmetry.space_group_name_H-M   'P 1'
#
loop_
_entity.id
_entity.type
_entity.pdbx_description
1 polymer ?
#
loop_
_entity_poly.entity_id
_entity_poly.type
_entity_poly.pdbx_seq_one_letter_code
_entity_poly.pdbx_strand_id
1 'polypeptide(L)' 'MKKVEIEYCVTCNYRPIAASLGIAIERAVNVKPVLVQSNVSGAFEVLVDGERIFSKTGSGRFPDHAEIIKLIQEK' A
#
# COMPACT_ATOMS: atom_id res chain seq x y z
N MET A 1 0.50 16.83 6.31
CA MET A 1 0.25 16.23 4.98
C MET A 1 0.48 14.75 5.14
N LYS A 2 -0.53 13.91 4.97
CA LYS A 2 -0.36 12.46 5.11
C LYS A 2 0.45 11.93 3.93
N LYS A 3 1.47 11.11 4.19
CA LYS A 3 2.33 10.55 3.13
C LYS A 3 2.11 9.04 3.05
N VAL A 4 1.57 8.54 1.95
CA VAL A 4 1.31 7.11 1.78
C VAL A 4 2.36 6.53 0.84
N GLU A 5 2.99 5.43 1.25
CA GLU A 5 4.02 4.72 0.49
C GLU A 5 3.60 3.25 0.37
N ILE A 6 3.52 2.74 -0.85
CA ILE A 6 3.12 1.36 -1.14
C ILE A 6 4.35 0.67 -1.71
N GLU A 7 4.98 -0.15 -0.88
CA GLU A 7 6.09 -0.98 -1.28
C GLU A 7 5.57 -2.28 -1.91
N TYR A 8 6.02 -2.62 -3.12
CA TYR A 8 5.55 -3.81 -3.82
C TYR A 8 6.67 -4.54 -4.56
N CYS A 9 6.53 -5.86 -4.65
CA CYS A 9 7.44 -6.70 -5.41
C CYS A 9 7.27 -6.49 -6.92
N VAL A 10 8.33 -6.03 -7.58
CA VAL A 10 8.33 -5.80 -9.04
C VAL A 10 8.40 -7.13 -9.80
N THR A 11 9.22 -8.06 -9.34
CA THR A 11 9.41 -9.38 -9.98
C THR A 11 8.16 -10.26 -9.93
N CYS A 12 7.28 -10.07 -8.94
CA CYS A 12 5.99 -10.78 -8.84
C CYS A 12 4.83 -10.09 -9.58
N ASN A 13 5.10 -9.02 -10.36
CA ASN A 13 4.08 -8.27 -11.08
C ASN A 13 2.97 -7.67 -10.19
N TYR A 14 3.32 -7.19 -8.98
CA TYR A 14 2.35 -6.56 -8.06
C TYR A 14 2.09 -5.08 -8.36
N ARG A 15 2.78 -4.52 -9.35
CA ARG A 15 2.59 -3.15 -9.84
C ARG A 15 1.12 -2.79 -10.13
N PRO A 16 0.32 -3.57 -10.88
CA PRO A 16 -1.09 -3.26 -11.11
C PRO A 16 -1.92 -3.25 -9.82
N ILE A 17 -1.61 -4.14 -8.88
CA ILE A 17 -2.29 -4.22 -7.58
C ILE A 17 -2.01 -2.96 -6.75
N ALA A 18 -0.73 -2.57 -6.67
CA ALA A 18 -0.31 -1.37 -5.96
C ALA A 18 -0.88 -0.09 -6.59
N ALA A 19 -0.94 -0.03 -7.93
CA ALA A 19 -1.55 1.09 -8.65
C ALA A 19 -3.07 1.18 -8.40
N SER A 20 -3.78 0.05 -8.42
CA SER A 20 -5.22 -0.01 -8.11
C SER A 20 -5.50 0.49 -6.70
N LEU A 21 -4.74 -0.01 -5.72
CA LEU A 21 -4.83 0.47 -4.34
C LEU A 21 -4.52 1.95 -4.24
N GLY A 22 -3.50 2.41 -4.98
CA GLY A 22 -3.10 3.80 -4.98
C GLY A 22 -4.20 4.75 -5.46
N ILE A 23 -4.91 4.39 -6.54
CA ILE A 23 -6.05 5.15 -7.05
C ILE A 23 -7.20 5.20 -6.04
N ALA A 24 -7.48 4.08 -5.37
CA ALA A 24 -8.54 4.02 -4.36
C ALA A 24 -8.23 4.93 -3.16
N ILE A 25 -6.97 4.94 -2.70
CA ILE A 25 -6.48 5.83 -1.65
C ILE A 25 -6.59 7.30 -2.10
N GLU A 26 -6.09 7.64 -3.29
CA GLU A 26 -6.17 9.00 -3.82
C GLU A 26 -7.60 9.53 -3.86
N ARG A 27 -8.57 8.69 -4.26
CA ARG A 27 -9.98 9.06 -4.28
C ARG A 27 -10.59 9.21 -2.89
N ALA A 28 -10.20 8.37 -1.93
CA ALA A 28 -10.81 8.33 -0.60
C ALA A 28 -10.22 9.35 0.39
N VAL A 29 -8.90 9.61 0.33
CA VAL A 29 -8.20 10.50 1.26
C VAL A 29 -7.57 11.73 0.60
N ASN A 30 -7.72 11.87 -0.73
CA ASN A 30 -7.13 12.96 -1.50
C ASN A 30 -5.60 13.06 -1.37
N VAL A 31 -4.94 11.93 -1.13
CA VAL A 31 -3.48 11.81 -1.01
C VAL A 31 -2.97 10.92 -2.12
N LYS A 32 -1.98 11.40 -2.87
CA LYS A 32 -1.32 10.61 -3.91
C LYS A 32 -0.29 9.66 -3.26
N PRO A 33 -0.50 8.33 -3.32
CA PRO A 33 0.45 7.39 -2.77
C PRO A 33 1.66 7.23 -3.67
N VAL A 34 2.81 6.99 -3.04
CA VAL A 34 4.09 6.76 -3.71
C VAL A 34 4.29 5.25 -3.86
N LEU A 35 4.52 4.80 -5.08
CA LEU A 35 4.80 3.39 -5.38
C LEU A 35 6.30 3.13 -5.22
N VAL A 36 6.68 2.35 -4.21
CA VAL A 36 8.07 1.99 -3.90
C VAL A 36 8.34 0.58 -4.42
N GLN A 37 9.43 0.41 -5.18
CA GLN A 37 9.82 -0.88 -5.73
C GLN A 37 10.62 -1.67 -4.69
N SER A 38 10.11 -2.84 -4.30
CA SER A 38 10.84 -3.78 -3.43
C SER A 38 11.51 -4.87 -4.24
N ASN A 39 12.73 -5.21 -3.84
CA ASN A 39 13.44 -6.40 -4.32
C ASN A 39 13.02 -7.68 -3.57
N VAL A 40 12.20 -7.56 -2.53
CA VAL A 40 11.74 -8.70 -1.75
C VAL A 40 10.64 -9.43 -2.51
N SER A 41 10.85 -10.73 -2.77
CA SER A 41 9.87 -11.58 -3.44
C SER A 41 8.58 -11.67 -2.62
N GLY A 42 7.44 -11.36 -3.24
CA GLY A 42 6.14 -11.39 -2.56
C GLY A 42 5.91 -10.24 -1.56
N ALA A 43 6.82 -9.27 -1.45
CA ALA A 43 6.60 -8.12 -0.59
C ALA A 43 5.46 -7.23 -1.10
N PHE A 44 4.61 -6.85 -0.16
CA PHE A 44 3.59 -5.84 -0.35
C PHE A 44 3.36 -5.17 1.00
N GLU A 45 3.96 -4.01 1.20
CA GLU A 45 3.87 -3.24 2.45
C GLU A 45 3.24 -1.89 2.19
N VAL A 46 2.41 -1.43 3.13
CA VAL A 46 1.78 -0.10 3.05
C VAL A 46 2.23 0.69 4.26
N LEU A 47 2.82 1.85 4.01
CA LEU A 47 3.29 2.79 5.01
C LEU A 47 2.50 4.10 4.91
N VAL A 48 2.20 4.69 6.05
CA VAL A 48 1.52 5.97 6.20
C VAL A 48 2.34 6.81 7.16
N ASP A 49 2.82 7.96 6.69
CA ASP A 49 3.66 8.89 7.43
C ASP A 49 4.92 8.22 8.03
N GLY A 50 5.49 7.27 7.28
CA GLY A 50 6.65 6.48 7.69
C GLY A 50 6.32 5.30 8.62
N GLU A 51 5.06 5.10 8.99
CA GLU A 51 4.62 3.98 9.81
C GLU A 51 3.98 2.88 8.96
N ARG A 52 4.47 1.65 9.08
CA ARG A 52 3.93 0.49 8.37
C ARG A 52 2.58 0.09 8.97
N ILE A 53 1.50 0.31 8.22
CA ILE A 53 0.13 -0.07 8.61
C ILE A 53 -0.27 -1.47 8.12
N PHE A 54 0.41 -2.00 7.10
CA PHE A 54 0.10 -3.30 6.52
C PHE A 54 1.33 -4.00 5.97
N SER A 55 1.39 -5.31 6.12
CA SER A 55 2.46 -6.15 5.58
C SER A 55 1.92 -7.50 5.09
N LYS A 56 1.94 -7.72 3.78
CA LYS A 56 1.53 -9.01 3.19
C LYS A 56 2.42 -10.16 3.63
N THR A 57 3.72 -9.93 3.80
CA THR A 57 4.66 -10.98 4.20
C THR A 57 4.35 -11.51 5.60
N GLY A 58 3.83 -10.66 6.49
CA GLY A 58 3.35 -11.06 7.81
C GLY A 58 1.94 -11.66 7.79
N SER A 59 1.02 -11.11 6.99
CA SER A 59 -0.39 -11.55 6.97
C SER A 59 -0.69 -12.73 6.04
N GLY A 60 0.20 -13.04 5.10
CA GLY A 60 0.02 -14.09 4.08
C GLY A 60 -1.05 -13.81 3.01
N ARG A 61 -1.75 -12.67 3.10
CA ARG A 61 -2.85 -12.28 2.21
C ARG A 61 -2.64 -10.88 1.64
N PHE A 62 -3.28 -10.60 0.50
CA PHE A 62 -3.34 -9.23 -0.01
C PHE A 62 -4.26 -8.36 0.86
N PRO A 63 -3.95 -7.06 0.99
CA PRO A 63 -4.82 -6.14 1.69
C PRO A 63 -6.11 -5.93 0.92
N ASP A 64 -7.21 -5.73 1.65
CA ASP A 64 -8.43 -5.23 1.04
C ASP A 64 -8.34 -3.71 0.88
N HIS A 65 -8.88 -3.18 -0.22
CA HIS A 65 -8.83 -1.75 -0.51
C HIS A 65 -9.55 -0.94 0.59
N ALA A 66 -10.71 -1.42 1.06
CA ALA A 66 -11.49 -0.75 2.09
C ALA A 66 -10.79 -0.80 3.46
N GLU A 67 -10.16 -1.93 3.80
CA GLU A 67 -9.38 -2.10 5.03
C GLU A 67 -8.24 -1.07 5.11
N ILE A 68 -7.45 -0.95 4.03
CA ILE A 68 -6.33 0.00 3.97
C ILE A 68 -6.81 1.44 4.04
N ILE A 69 -7.85 1.80 3.29
CA ILE A 69 -8.41 3.15 3.31
C ILE A 69 -8.86 3.51 4.73
N LYS A 70 -9.54 2.59 5.40
CA LYS A 70 -9.99 2.80 6.78
C LYS A 70 -8.81 3.00 7.73
N LEU A 71 -7.78 2.16 7.65
CA LEU A 71 -6.55 2.31 8.44
C LEU A 71 -5.84 3.65 8.21
N ILE A 72 -5.83 4.16 6.97
CA ILE A 72 -5.27 5.48 6.63
C ILE A 72 -6.13 6.62 7.19
N GLN A 73 -7.44 6.44 7.27
CA GLN A 73 -8.37 7.42 7.83
C GLN A 73 -8.35 7.46 9.36
N GLU A 74 -8.15 6.31 10.01
CA GLU A 74 -8.08 6.18 11.48
C GLU A 74 -6.76 6.68 12.09
N LYS A 75 -5.69 6.77 11.29
CA LYS A 75 -4.46 7.48 11.65
C LYS A 75 -4.52 8.96 11.31
#